data_AF-A0A7C5MHJ7-F1
#
_entry.id   AF-A0A7C5MHJ7-F1
#
_cell.length_a   1.000
_cell.length_b   1.000
_cell.length_c   1.000
_cell.angle_alpha   90.00
_cell.angle_beta   90.00
_cell.angle_gamma   90.00
#
_symmetry.space_group_name_H-M   'P 1'
#
loop_
_entity.id
_entity.type
_entity.pdbx_description
1 polymer ?
#
loop_
_entity_poly.entity_id
_entity_poly.type
_entity_poly.pdbx_seq_one_letter_code
_entity_poly.pdbx_strand_id
1 'polypeptide(L)'
;MDITVLVVFLVVYLGMVMGGIPGLALDRTGVAVLGAIVLVATGHIGLAQAWEAVDISTMALLFGLMMVSAQLRLGGFYTQVVRAVAEAPLSPQLLLGGLIGVVGLLSAVLVNDVVCIAATPVIVAACARRKLDPVPFLLGLACASNVGSAATL
;
A
#
# COMPACT_ATOMS: atom_id res chain seq x y z
N MET A 1 -20.39 -6.86 -24.71
CA MET A 1 -19.82 -6.10 -23.58
C MET A 1 -20.75 -4.91 -23.38
N ASP A 2 -21.41 -4.82 -22.22
CA ASP A 2 -22.39 -3.75 -21.98
C ASP A 2 -21.68 -2.40 -21.86
N ILE A 3 -22.14 -1.40 -22.63
CA ILE A 3 -21.56 -0.05 -22.63
C ILE A 3 -21.69 0.57 -21.24
N THR A 4 -22.78 0.29 -20.52
CA THR A 4 -23.01 0.80 -19.17
C THR A 4 -21.94 0.30 -18.21
N VAL A 5 -21.65 -1.01 -18.24
CA VAL A 5 -20.63 -1.64 -17.41
C VAL A 5 -19.24 -1.07 -17.73
N LEU A 6 -18.92 -0.88 -19.00
CA LEU A 6 -17.65 -0.30 -19.42
C LEU A 6 -17.49 1.14 -18.92
N VAL A 7 -18.55 1.95 -19.04
CA VAL A 7 -18.55 3.34 -18.57
C VAL A 7 -18.37 3.40 -17.07
N VAL A 8 -19.12 2.59 -16.31
CA VAL A 8 -18.98 2.52 -14.85
C VAL A 8 -17.56 2.09 -14.46
N PHE A 9 -17.03 1.04 -15.09
CA PHE A 9 -15.67 0.58 -14.85
C PHE A 9 -14.64 1.69 -15.07
N LEU A 10 -14.69 2.38 -16.21
CA LEU A 10 -13.76 3.47 -16.53
C LEU A 10 -13.88 4.63 -15.54
N VAL A 11 -15.10 5.05 -15.21
CA VAL A 11 -15.34 6.14 -14.25
C VAL A 11 -14.82 5.79 -12.86
N VAL A 12 -15.08 4.56 -12.39
CA VAL A 12 -14.61 4.09 -11.08
C VAL A 12 -13.08 4.06 -11.04
N TYR A 13 -12.43 3.49 -12.06
CA TYR A 13 -10.97 3.45 -12.14
C TYR A 13 -10.33 4.83 -12.24
N LEU A 14 -10.89 5.73 -13.05
CA LEU A 14 -10.42 7.11 -13.13
C LEU A 14 -10.57 7.82 -11.78
N GLY A 15 -11.69 7.64 -11.09
CA GLY A 15 -11.90 8.20 -9.75
C GLY A 15 -10.91 7.65 -8.72
N MET A 16 -10.58 6.35 -8.77
CA MET A 16 -9.57 5.75 -7.89
C MET A 16 -8.17 6.31 -8.15
N VAL A 17 -7.78 6.47 -9.42
CA VAL A 17 -6.47 7.02 -9.83
C VAL A 17 -6.32 8.48 -9.44
N MET A 18 -7.37 9.29 -9.57
CA MET A 18 -7.38 10.69 -9.12
C MET A 18 -7.36 10.82 -7.59
N GLY A 19 -7.54 9.72 -6.84
CA GLY A 19 -7.55 9.70 -5.38
C GLY A 19 -8.88 10.10 -4.75
N GLY A 20 -9.87 10.46 -5.55
CA GLY A 20 -11.19 10.94 -5.16
C GLY A 20 -11.77 11.88 -6.21
N ILE A 21 -13.04 12.25 -6.09
CA ILE A 21 -13.69 13.20 -7.02
C ILE A 21 -13.53 14.62 -6.47
N PRO A 22 -12.81 15.52 -7.15
CA PRO A 22 -12.60 16.88 -6.65
C PRO A 22 -13.93 17.63 -6.50
N GLY A 23 -14.19 18.16 -5.30
CA GLY A 23 -15.43 18.88 -4.98
C GLY A 23 -16.53 18.02 -4.34
N LEU A 24 -16.40 16.69 -4.37
CA LEU A 24 -17.24 15.76 -3.63
C LEU A 24 -16.39 15.13 -2.51
N ALA A 25 -16.95 14.93 -1.32
CA ALA A 25 -16.28 14.24 -0.22
C ALA A 25 -16.22 12.70 -0.45
N LEU A 26 -15.74 12.31 -1.62
CA LEU A 26 -15.73 10.95 -2.16
C LEU A 26 -14.29 10.46 -2.30
N ASP A 27 -13.93 9.51 -1.44
CA ASP A 27 -12.66 8.80 -1.47
C ASP A 27 -12.70 7.58 -2.41
N ARG A 28 -11.58 6.87 -2.53
CA ARG A 28 -11.48 5.66 -3.37
C ARG A 28 -12.55 4.62 -3.01
N THR A 29 -12.84 4.45 -1.72
CA THR A 29 -13.86 3.52 -1.23
C THR A 29 -15.25 3.94 -1.69
N GLY A 30 -15.61 5.21 -1.51
CA GLY A 30 -16.90 5.72 -1.92
C GLY A 30 -17.12 5.64 -3.43
N VAL A 31 -16.09 5.89 -4.26
CA VAL A 31 -16.19 5.74 -5.72
C VAL A 31 -16.48 4.29 -6.11
N ALA A 32 -15.83 3.31 -5.46
CA ALA A 32 -16.09 1.89 -5.70
C ALA A 32 -17.53 1.49 -5.30
N VAL A 33 -18.01 1.94 -4.13
CA VAL A 33 -19.36 1.68 -3.65
C VAL A 33 -20.41 2.30 -4.57
N LEU A 34 -20.21 3.53 -5.05
CA LEU A 34 -21.09 4.18 -6.01
C LEU A 34 -21.16 3.41 -7.33
N GLY A 35 -20.02 2.92 -7.83
CA GLY A 35 -19.99 2.05 -9.00
C GLY A 35 -20.85 0.81 -8.83
N ALA A 36 -20.73 0.12 -7.68
CA ALA A 36 -21.56 -1.02 -7.35
C ALA A 36 -23.06 -0.67 -7.27
N ILE A 37 -23.41 0.45 -6.64
CA ILE A 37 -24.80 0.94 -6.55
C ILE A 37 -25.38 1.17 -7.95
N VAL A 38 -24.62 1.79 -8.86
CA VAL A 38 -25.07 2.03 -10.24
C VAL A 38 -25.33 0.71 -10.96
N LEU A 39 -24.46 -0.28 -10.83
CA LEU A 39 -24.63 -1.60 -11.46
C LEU A 39 -25.87 -2.35 -10.93
N VAL A 40 -26.15 -2.24 -9.62
CA VAL A 40 -27.35 -2.82 -9.00
C VAL A 40 -28.60 -2.06 -9.45
N ALA A 41 -28.60 -0.73 -9.40
CA ALA A 41 -29.75 0.10 -9.76
C ALA A 41 -30.15 -0.01 -11.23
N THR A 42 -29.18 -0.28 -12.11
CA THR A 42 -29.40 -0.53 -13.54
C THR A 42 -29.75 -1.98 -13.85
N GLY A 43 -29.80 -2.87 -12.85
CA GLY A 43 -30.18 -4.27 -13.00
C GLY A 43 -29.13 -5.17 -13.65
N HIS A 44 -27.88 -4.71 -13.79
CA HIS A 44 -26.80 -5.52 -14.37
C HIS A 44 -26.33 -6.62 -13.43
N ILE A 45 -26.42 -6.38 -12.11
CA ILE A 45 -26.16 -7.37 -11.06
C ILE A 45 -27.28 -7.33 -10.02
N GLY A 46 -27.67 -8.49 -9.50
CA GLY A 46 -28.60 -8.57 -8.36
C GLY A 46 -27.92 -8.21 -7.03
N LEU A 47 -28.70 -7.82 -6.02
CA LEU A 47 -28.17 -7.55 -4.66
C LEU A 47 -27.43 -8.75 -4.07
N ALA A 48 -27.96 -9.97 -4.26
CA ALA A 48 -27.31 -11.19 -3.78
C ALA A 48 -25.96 -11.43 -4.47
N GLN A 49 -25.89 -11.23 -5.80
CA GLN A 49 -24.65 -11.36 -6.57
C GLN A 49 -23.62 -10.29 -6.17
N ALA A 50 -24.08 -9.05 -5.91
CA ALA A 50 -23.22 -7.98 -5.43
C ALA A 50 -22.62 -8.31 -4.05
N TRP A 51 -23.38 -8.96 -3.17
CA TRP A 51 -22.91 -9.42 -1.87
C TRP A 51 -21.90 -10.57 -2.01
N GLU A 52 -22.19 -11.56 -2.87
CA GLU A 52 -21.27 -12.67 -3.15
C GLU A 52 -19.95 -12.24 -3.80
N ALA A 53 -19.95 -11.09 -4.51
CA ALA A 53 -18.73 -10.52 -5.06
C ALA A 53 -17.76 -9.98 -3.98
N VAL A 54 -18.21 -9.81 -2.74
CA VAL A 54 -17.37 -9.35 -1.62
C VAL A 54 -16.87 -10.54 -0.81
N ASP A 55 -15.56 -10.82 -0.91
CA ASP A 55 -14.93 -11.87 -0.11
C ASP A 55 -14.63 -11.37 1.32
N ILE A 56 -15.49 -11.78 2.26
CA ILE A 56 -15.40 -11.38 3.67
C ILE A 56 -14.13 -11.95 4.33
N SER A 57 -13.69 -13.14 3.94
CA SER A 57 -12.50 -13.78 4.50
C SER A 57 -11.25 -12.97 4.18
N THR A 58 -11.13 -12.50 2.95
CA THR A 58 -10.04 -11.64 2.47
C THR A 58 -10.10 -10.28 3.14
N MET A 59 -11.29 -9.68 3.24
CA MET A 59 -11.48 -8.42 3.99
C MET A 59 -11.05 -8.54 5.45
N ALA A 60 -11.44 -9.63 6.12
CA ALA A 60 -11.07 -9.90 7.52
C ALA A 60 -9.56 -10.13 7.68
N LEU A 61 -8.94 -10.86 6.75
CA LEU A 61 -7.49 -11.08 6.73
C LEU A 61 -6.73 -9.76 6.58
N LEU A 62 -7.11 -8.94 5.59
CA LEU A 62 -6.48 -7.64 5.35
C LEU A 62 -6.67 -6.70 6.54
N PHE A 63 -7.88 -6.66 7.12
CA PHE A 63 -8.16 -5.89 8.33
C PHE A 63 -7.28 -6.33 9.52
N GLY A 64 -7.18 -7.63 9.78
CA GLY A 64 -6.33 -8.17 10.84
C GLY A 64 -4.85 -7.81 10.63
N LEU A 65 -4.37 -7.93 9.40
CA LEU A 65 -2.99 -7.57 9.06
C LEU A 65 -2.74 -6.06 9.22
N MET A 66 -3.68 -5.22 8.80
CA MET A 66 -3.61 -3.77 9.01
C MET A 66 -3.60 -3.42 10.51
N MET A 67 -4.39 -4.11 11.33
CA MET A 67 -4.40 -3.91 12.77
C MET A 67 -3.05 -4.27 13.41
N VAL A 68 -2.48 -5.43 13.08
CA VAL A 68 -1.14 -5.84 13.53
C VAL A 68 -0.09 -4.83 13.08
N SER A 69 -0.14 -4.42 11.81
CA SER A 69 0.77 -3.45 11.23
C SER A 69 0.68 -2.09 11.91
N ALA A 70 -0.52 -1.62 12.23
CA ALA A 70 -0.73 -0.38 12.98
C ALA A 70 -0.12 -0.44 14.40
N GLN A 71 -0.29 -1.56 15.11
CA GLN A 71 0.31 -1.75 16.44
C GLN A 71 1.84 -1.78 16.39
N LEU A 72 2.44 -2.47 15.41
CA LEU A 72 3.89 -2.45 15.19
C LEU A 72 4.40 -1.04 14.90
N ARG A 73 3.65 -0.24 14.15
CA ARG A 73 3.98 1.17 13.88
C ARG A 73 3.91 2.03 15.13
N LEU A 74 2.87 1.90 15.93
CA LEU A 74 2.73 2.63 17.20
C LEU A 74 3.81 2.22 18.20
N GLY A 75 4.21 0.94 18.23
CA GLY A 75 5.32 0.43 19.03
C GLY A 75 6.70 0.85 18.52
N GLY A 76 6.79 1.52 17.36
CA GLY A 76 8.05 1.97 16.77
C GLY A 76 8.92 0.85 16.19
N PHE A 77 8.39 -0.36 16.03
CA PHE A 77 9.13 -1.54 15.55
C PHE A 77 9.79 -1.27 14.19
N TYR A 78 9.02 -0.80 13.20
CA TYR A 78 9.54 -0.48 11.86
C TYR A 78 10.69 0.53 11.93
N THR A 79 10.52 1.58 12.73
CA THR A 79 11.54 2.63 12.90
C THR A 79 12.82 2.05 13.49
N GLN A 80 12.71 1.19 14.52
CA GLN A 80 13.86 0.57 15.15
C GLN A 80 14.61 -0.37 14.20
N VAL A 81 13.88 -1.22 13.47
CA VAL A 81 14.47 -2.17 12.52
C VAL A 81 15.20 -1.44 11.38
N VAL A 82 14.54 -0.46 10.74
CA VAL A 82 15.13 0.32 9.65
C VAL A 82 16.32 1.13 10.17
N ARG A 83 16.23 1.70 11.37
CA ARG A 83 17.31 2.46 11.99
C ARG A 83 18.53 1.59 12.28
N ALA A 84 18.34 0.37 12.78
CA ALA A 84 19.44 -0.56 13.05
C ALA A 84 20.25 -0.86 11.78
N VAL A 85 19.56 -1.05 10.65
CA VAL A 85 20.22 -1.23 9.33
C VAL A 85 20.88 0.07 8.87
N ALA A 86 20.19 1.21 9.03
CA ALA A 86 20.64 2.51 8.57
C ALA A 86 21.82 3.10 9.36
N GLU A 87 22.04 2.66 10.61
CA GLU A 87 23.17 3.05 11.46
C GLU A 87 24.34 2.06 11.39
N ALA A 88 24.19 0.91 10.72
CA ALA A 88 25.26 -0.08 10.57
C ALA A 88 26.47 0.49 9.78
N PRO A 89 27.73 0.19 10.16
CA PRO A 89 28.94 0.71 9.52
C PRO A 89 29.21 0.03 8.15
N LEU A 90 28.23 0.12 7.24
CA LEU A 90 28.23 -0.46 5.92
C LEU A 90 28.57 0.58 4.84
N SER A 91 29.15 0.11 3.74
CA SER A 91 29.30 0.90 2.51
C SER A 91 27.93 1.24 1.92
N PRO A 92 27.80 2.31 1.12
CA PRO A 92 26.50 2.73 0.55
C PRO A 92 25.77 1.62 -0.23
N GLN A 93 26.51 0.78 -0.95
CA GLN A 93 25.96 -0.35 -1.71
C GLN A 93 25.40 -1.45 -0.80
N LEU A 94 26.14 -1.81 0.26
CA LEU A 94 25.69 -2.80 1.23
C LEU A 94 24.53 -2.27 2.07
N LEU A 95 24.52 -0.97 2.38
CA LEU A 95 23.41 -0.32 3.05
C LEU A 95 22.13 -0.39 2.20
N LEU A 96 22.25 -0.10 0.90
CA LEU A 96 21.11 -0.18 -0.02
C LEU A 96 20.58 -1.62 -0.13
N GLY A 97 21.48 -2.60 -0.27
CA GLY A 97 21.11 -4.01 -0.29
C GLY A 97 20.44 -4.47 1.01
N GLY A 98 20.97 -4.05 2.16
CA GLY A 98 20.39 -4.34 3.48
C GLY A 98 19.01 -3.72 3.66
N LEU A 99 18.83 -2.47 3.22
CA LEU A 99 17.52 -1.80 3.24
C LEU A 99 16.52 -2.52 2.33
N ILE A 100 16.91 -2.88 1.11
CA ILE A 100 16.06 -3.64 0.18
C ILE A 100 15.65 -4.98 0.80
N GLY A 101 16.60 -5.73 1.38
CA GLY A 101 16.32 -7.02 2.00
C GLY A 101 15.35 -6.91 3.17
N VAL A 102 15.60 -5.97 4.09
CA VAL A 102 14.75 -5.77 5.28
C VAL A 102 13.37 -5.24 4.91
N VAL A 103 13.28 -4.24 4.02
CA VAL A 103 12.00 -3.70 3.55
C VAL A 103 11.20 -4.76 2.80
N GLY A 104 11.85 -5.52 1.93
CA GLY A 104 11.21 -6.58 1.15
C GLY A 104 10.66 -7.67 2.07
N LEU A 105 11.44 -8.12 3.05
CA LEU A 105 11.00 -9.11 4.02
C LEU A 105 9.84 -8.60 4.87
N LEU A 106 9.93 -7.36 5.37
CA LEU A 106 8.85 -6.75 6.15
C LEU A 106 7.58 -6.59 5.31
N SER A 107 7.69 -6.18 4.04
CA SER A 107 6.54 -6.00 3.15
C SER A 107 5.97 -7.32 2.61
N ALA A 108 6.73 -8.41 2.64
CA ALA A 108 6.20 -9.73 2.32
C ALA A 108 5.21 -10.21 3.37
N VAL A 109 5.49 -9.91 4.66
CA VAL A 109 4.68 -10.36 5.79
C VAL A 109 3.63 -9.31 6.19
N LEU A 110 3.93 -8.02 6.06
CA LEU A 110 3.15 -6.89 6.56
C LEU A 110 2.71 -5.97 5.41
N VAL A 111 1.79 -5.05 5.72
CA VAL A 111 1.27 -4.08 4.73
C VAL A 111 2.37 -3.12 4.25
N ASN A 112 2.67 -3.18 2.94
CA ASN A 112 3.64 -2.36 2.23
C ASN A 112 3.52 -0.85 2.54
N ASP A 113 2.30 -0.30 2.55
CA ASP A 113 2.05 1.13 2.76
C ASP A 113 2.59 1.62 4.11
N VAL A 114 2.37 0.81 5.17
CA VAL A 114 2.82 1.15 6.52
C VAL A 114 4.34 1.10 6.62
N VAL A 115 4.97 0.10 5.99
CA VAL A 115 6.43 -0.03 5.92
C VAL A 115 7.04 1.18 5.23
N CYS A 116 6.51 1.59 4.07
CA CYS A 116 6.98 2.74 3.32
C CYS A 116 6.89 4.04 4.12
N ILE A 117 5.74 4.31 4.75
CA ILE A 117 5.53 5.53 5.55
C ILE A 117 6.46 5.56 6.77
N ALA A 118 6.67 4.42 7.44
CA ALA A 118 7.53 4.35 8.61
C ALA A 118 9.03 4.41 8.26
N ALA A 119 9.46 3.76 7.18
CA ALA A 119 10.86 3.66 6.79
C ALA A 119 11.41 4.94 6.14
N THR A 120 10.59 5.63 5.34
CA THR A 120 10.99 6.86 4.61
C THR A 120 11.69 7.90 5.49
N PRO A 121 11.11 8.38 6.61
CA PRO A 121 11.78 9.39 7.43
C PRO A 121 13.10 8.90 8.04
N VAL A 122 13.20 7.60 8.37
CA VAL A 122 14.41 7.00 8.93
C VAL A 122 15.53 6.95 7.89
N ILE A 123 15.21 6.51 6.67
CA ILE A 123 16.16 6.44 5.55
C ILE A 123 16.64 7.85 5.20
N VAL A 124 15.74 8.83 5.10
CA VAL A 124 16.10 10.23 4.80
C VAL A 124 17.02 10.78 5.89
N ALA A 125 16.69 10.59 7.17
CA ALA A 125 17.52 11.06 8.28
C ALA A 125 18.91 10.39 8.29
N ALA A 126 19.00 9.10 7.98
CA ALA A 126 20.26 8.38 7.90
C ALA A 126 21.13 8.83 6.73
N CYS A 127 20.53 9.05 5.55
CA CYS A 127 21.23 9.58 4.38
C CYS A 127 21.77 10.99 4.65
N ALA A 128 20.96 11.85 5.29
CA ALA A 128 21.38 13.20 5.68
C ALA A 128 22.60 13.18 6.62
N ARG A 129 22.61 12.30 7.64
CA ARG A 129 23.74 12.15 8.57
C ARG A 129 25.02 11.67 7.90
N ARG A 130 24.90 10.79 6.88
CA ARG A 130 26.03 10.24 6.13
C ARG A 130 26.43 11.09 4.91
N LYS A 131 25.74 12.21 4.66
CA LYS A 131 25.90 13.04 3.46
C LYS A 131 25.74 12.24 2.15
N LEU A 132 24.80 11.30 2.14
CA LEU A 132 24.43 10.50 0.97
C LEU A 132 23.17 11.07 0.32
N ASP A 133 23.05 10.90 -1.00
CA ASP A 133 21.81 11.20 -1.73
C ASP A 133 20.71 10.18 -1.32
N PRO A 134 19.56 10.61 -0.78
CA PRO A 134 18.48 9.69 -0.40
C PRO A 134 17.74 9.08 -1.60
N VAL A 135 17.83 9.66 -2.80
CA VAL A 135 17.01 9.24 -3.96
C VAL A 135 17.15 7.75 -4.29
N PRO A 136 18.37 7.18 -4.41
CA PRO A 136 18.53 5.74 -4.71
C PRO A 136 17.96 4.84 -3.62
N PHE A 137 18.04 5.26 -2.35
CA PHE A 137 17.52 4.50 -1.22
C PHE A 137 15.99 4.52 -1.15
N LEU A 138 15.37 5.64 -1.50
CA LEU A 138 13.92 5.76 -1.57
C LEU A 138 13.34 4.99 -2.77
N LEU A 139 14.04 4.98 -3.90
CA LEU A 139 13.70 4.11 -5.03
C LEU A 139 13.85 2.64 -4.65
N GLY A 140 14.94 2.29 -3.95
CA GLY A 140 15.15 0.96 -3.39
C GLY A 140 14.03 0.53 -2.43
N LEU A 141 13.60 1.43 -1.53
CA LEU A 141 12.46 1.21 -0.63
C LEU A 141 11.18 0.90 -1.41
N ALA A 142 10.82 1.73 -2.40
CA ALA A 142 9.59 1.57 -3.17
C ALA A 142 9.59 0.28 -4.02
N CYS A 143 10.73 -0.04 -4.65
CA CYS A 143 10.87 -1.28 -5.41
C CYS A 143 10.82 -2.50 -4.48
N ALA A 144 11.55 -2.47 -3.36
CA ALA A 144 11.61 -3.56 -2.41
C ALA A 144 10.27 -3.83 -1.75
N SER A 145 9.50 -2.80 -1.38
CA SER A 145 8.19 -2.97 -0.76
C SER A 145 7.20 -3.63 -1.71
N ASN A 146 7.22 -3.26 -2.99
CA ASN A 146 6.33 -3.83 -3.99
C ASN A 146 6.71 -5.27 -4.35
N VAL A 147 8.00 -5.53 -4.57
CA VAL A 147 8.49 -6.89 -4.86
C VAL A 147 8.27 -7.82 -3.66
N GLY A 148 8.52 -7.34 -2.44
CA GLY A 148 8.29 -8.09 -1.22
C GLY A 148 6.83 -8.49 -1.06
N SER A 149 5.90 -7.54 -1.22
CA SER A 149 4.46 -7.81 -1.11
C SER A 149 3.93 -8.74 -2.19
N ALA A 150 4.54 -8.76 -3.38
CA ALA A 150 4.19 -9.69 -4.46
C ALA A 150 4.65 -11.13 -4.21
N ALA A 151 5.57 -11.37 -3.26
CA ALA A 151 6.07 -12.71 -2.96
C ALA A 151 5.06 -13.58 -2.18
N THR A 152 4.00 -12.98 -1.63
CA THR A 152 2.97 -13.68 -0.85
C THR A 152 1.60 -13.77 -1.53
N LEU A 153 1.47 -13.22 -2.75
CA LEU A 153 0.32 -13.42 -3.65
C LEU A 153 0.52 -14.66 -4.53
#